data_AF-A0A2T2R4Y8-F1
#
_entry.id   AF-A0A2T2R4Y8-F1
#
_cell.length_a   1.000
_cell.length_b   1.000
_cell.length_c   1.000
_cell.angle_alpha   90.00
_cell.angle_beta   90.00
_cell.angle_gamma   90.00
#
_symmetry.space_group_name_H-M   'P 1'
#
loop_
_entity.id
_entity.type
_entity.pdbx_description
1 polymer ?
#
loop_
_entity_poly.entity_id
_entity_poly.type
_entity_poly.pdbx_seq_one_letter_code
_entity_poly.pdbx_strand_id
1 'polypeptide(L)'
;QSVFLSYDYEWKDIVVTNQEQLDTYPTGFPIRIRDGSLVRDDTSVYVIENGKRRPVESAQVFLDAGYDWQNVQKLPADVLDDHPKGATLSDPNYIPNGTVAYSPSSSGVFLVESGKKRPFYNPDIFLNRYAWKDTVQVSDAKLNSLPRGKRILPRSGSLLADDTRVYLIDGKQKRPVSSARTFLERGYAWENVRNVGQDTLDLLQTGMIIK
;
A
#
# COMPACT_ATOMS: atom_id res chain seq x y z
N GLN A 1 -3.63 9.77 12.94
CA GLN A 1 -4.05 10.03 11.54
C GLN A 1 -2.95 9.73 10.52
N SER A 2 -1.68 10.11 10.76
CA SER A 2 -0.62 9.93 9.76
C SER A 2 -0.39 8.48 9.32
N VAL A 3 -0.45 7.53 10.24
CA VAL A 3 -0.40 6.09 9.91
C VAL A 3 -1.50 5.72 8.92
N PHE A 4 -2.74 6.09 9.20
CA PHE A 4 -3.89 5.81 8.33
C PHE A 4 -3.68 6.34 6.90
N LEU A 5 -3.24 7.60 6.78
CA LEU A 5 -2.97 8.25 5.50
C LEU A 5 -1.79 7.61 4.75
N SER A 6 -0.79 7.06 5.45
CA SER A 6 0.36 6.40 4.81
C SER A 6 -0.02 5.13 4.03
N TYR A 7 -1.21 4.56 4.27
CA TYR A 7 -1.77 3.43 3.53
C TYR A 7 -2.79 3.84 2.47
N ASP A 8 -2.86 5.13 2.14
CA ASP A 8 -3.85 5.74 1.22
C ASP A 8 -5.31 5.48 1.62
N TYR A 9 -5.54 5.26 2.92
CA TYR A 9 -6.91 5.19 3.43
C TYR A 9 -7.52 6.60 3.57
N GLU A 10 -8.80 6.68 3.26
CA GLU A 10 -9.64 7.85 3.43
C GLU A 10 -10.66 7.64 4.55
N TRP A 11 -11.08 8.71 5.25
CA TRP A 11 -12.03 8.57 6.37
C TRP A 11 -13.35 7.89 5.99
N LYS A 12 -13.76 7.97 4.72
CA LYS A 12 -14.90 7.25 4.14
C LYS A 12 -14.71 5.72 4.07
N ASP A 13 -13.47 5.24 4.14
CA ASP A 13 -13.16 3.82 4.13
C ASP A 13 -13.49 3.14 5.47
N ILE A 14 -13.79 3.94 6.52
CA ILE A 14 -14.07 3.42 7.86
C ILE A 14 -15.47 2.82 7.91
N VAL A 15 -15.53 1.53 8.23
CA VAL A 15 -16.78 0.85 8.62
C VAL A 15 -17.06 1.14 10.09
N VAL A 16 -18.16 1.83 10.37
CA VAL A 16 -18.60 2.13 11.74
C VAL A 16 -19.29 0.91 12.34
N THR A 17 -18.89 0.52 13.54
CA THR A 17 -19.49 -0.59 14.30
C THR A 17 -19.48 -0.27 15.81
N ASN A 18 -20.08 -1.13 16.62
CA ASN A 18 -20.14 -0.98 18.08
C ASN A 18 -18.96 -1.69 18.78
N GLN A 19 -18.74 -1.33 20.04
CA GLN A 19 -17.64 -1.87 20.84
C GLN A 19 -17.76 -3.38 21.03
N GLU A 20 -18.97 -3.91 21.25
CA GLU A 20 -19.21 -5.35 21.44
C GLU A 20 -18.73 -6.16 20.23
N GLN A 21 -19.00 -5.68 19.01
CA GLN A 21 -18.51 -6.30 17.79
C GLN A 21 -16.98 -6.18 17.67
N LEU A 22 -16.39 -5.03 18.00
CA LEU A 22 -14.93 -4.85 17.99
C LEU A 22 -14.23 -5.81 18.97
N ASP A 23 -14.81 -6.00 20.15
CA ASP A 23 -14.26 -6.87 21.20
C ASP A 23 -14.28 -8.36 20.82
N THR A 24 -15.05 -8.75 19.78
CA THR A 24 -14.98 -10.12 19.23
C THR A 24 -13.69 -10.41 18.47
N TYR A 25 -12.93 -9.38 18.09
CA TYR A 25 -11.66 -9.52 17.38
C TYR A 25 -10.47 -9.39 18.34
N PRO A 26 -9.48 -10.29 18.28
CA PRO A 26 -8.27 -10.14 19.07
C PRO A 26 -7.52 -8.87 18.66
N THR A 27 -7.11 -8.06 19.64
CA THR A 27 -6.24 -6.91 19.38
C THR A 27 -4.91 -7.36 18.80
N GLY A 28 -4.61 -6.89 17.59
CA GLY A 28 -3.34 -7.16 16.91
C GLY A 28 -2.24 -6.18 17.28
N PHE A 29 -1.10 -6.31 16.59
CA PHE A 29 -0.03 -5.31 16.69
C PHE A 29 -0.47 -3.96 16.10
N PRO A 30 -0.02 -2.83 16.68
CA PRO A 30 -0.30 -1.52 16.12
C PRO A 30 0.32 -1.40 14.73
N ILE A 31 -0.47 -0.87 13.79
CA ILE A 31 -0.01 -0.51 12.45
C ILE A 31 0.88 0.73 12.59
N ARG A 32 2.00 0.76 11.85
CA ARG A 32 2.96 1.88 11.85
C ARG A 32 2.98 2.59 10.50
N ILE A 33 3.75 3.67 10.34
CA ILE A 33 3.92 4.29 9.02
C ILE A 33 4.39 3.23 8.02
N ARG A 34 3.76 3.22 6.86
CA ARG A 34 4.05 2.25 5.79
C ARG A 34 5.48 2.38 5.30
N ASP A 35 6.11 1.26 5.01
CA ASP A 35 7.37 1.23 4.28
C ASP A 35 7.21 1.90 2.90
N GLY A 36 8.24 2.65 2.49
CA GLY A 36 8.23 3.48 1.28
C GLY A 36 7.74 4.91 1.52
N SER A 37 7.10 5.22 2.65
CA SER A 37 6.67 6.58 2.97
C SER A 37 7.86 7.52 3.17
N LEU A 38 7.76 8.72 2.60
CA LEU A 38 8.68 9.83 2.82
C LEU A 38 8.14 10.72 3.95
N VAL A 39 8.92 10.85 5.02
CA VAL A 39 8.51 11.58 6.21
C VAL A 39 9.61 12.53 6.64
N ARG A 40 9.29 13.55 7.43
CA ARG A 40 10.29 14.47 7.98
C ARG A 40 9.96 14.93 9.38
N ASP A 41 11.02 15.30 10.10
CA ASP A 41 10.93 16.18 11.25
C ASP A 41 11.21 17.64 10.81
N ASP A 42 11.68 18.47 11.74
CA ASP A 42 12.03 19.87 11.49
C ASP A 42 13.38 20.05 10.75
N THR A 43 14.22 19.02 10.74
CA THR A 43 15.62 19.10 10.29
C THR A 43 15.96 18.13 9.17
N SER A 44 15.32 16.95 9.15
CA SER A 44 15.77 15.80 8.37
C SER A 44 14.59 15.11 7.70
N VAL A 45 14.84 14.59 6.50
CA VAL A 45 13.90 13.76 5.75
C VAL A 45 14.32 12.30 5.82
N TYR A 46 13.34 11.43 5.90
CA TYR A 46 13.51 10.00 6.07
C TYR A 46 12.65 9.24 5.07
N VAL A 47 13.13 8.08 4.63
CA VAL A 47 12.30 7.03 4.06
C VAL A 47 12.05 5.96 5.12
N ILE A 48 10.81 5.51 5.27
CA ILE A 48 10.50 4.36 6.12
C ILE A 48 10.83 3.08 5.37
N GLU A 49 11.68 2.24 5.96
CA GLU A 49 12.09 0.96 5.35
C GLU A 49 12.18 -0.12 6.43
N ASN A 50 11.47 -1.23 6.25
CA ASN A 50 11.39 -2.35 7.18
C ASN A 50 11.08 -1.86 8.62
N GLY A 51 10.16 -0.89 8.74
CA GLY A 51 9.77 -0.26 10.00
C GLY A 51 10.78 0.71 10.63
N LYS A 52 11.92 0.99 9.98
CA LYS A 52 12.94 1.95 10.46
C LYS A 52 12.88 3.26 9.66
N ARG A 53 13.20 4.39 10.30
CA ARG A 53 13.37 5.66 9.59
C ARG A 53 14.81 5.83 9.12
N ARG A 54 15.04 5.85 7.81
CA ARG A 54 16.37 6.01 7.22
C ARG A 54 16.60 7.46 6.81
N PRO A 55 17.53 8.18 7.44
CA PRO A 55 17.82 9.56 7.06
C PRO A 55 18.29 9.61 5.60
N VAL A 56 17.77 10.55 4.81
CA VAL A 56 18.30 10.82 3.48
C VAL A 56 19.48 11.77 3.61
N GLU A 57 20.65 11.38 3.08
CA GLU A 57 21.91 12.07 3.36
C GLU A 57 21.91 13.53 2.92
N SER A 58 21.30 13.84 1.78
CA SER A 58 21.26 15.19 1.22
C SER A 58 20.08 15.37 0.27
N ALA A 59 19.79 16.64 -0.06
CA ALA A 59 18.81 16.96 -1.09
C ALA A 59 19.19 16.39 -2.46
N GLN A 60 20.49 16.27 -2.76
CA GLN A 60 20.97 15.65 -4.00
C GLN A 60 20.61 14.16 -4.03
N VAL A 61 20.91 13.41 -2.95
CA VAL A 61 20.53 11.99 -2.85
C VAL A 61 19.02 11.81 -2.91
N PHE A 62 18.25 12.73 -2.31
CA PHE A 62 16.79 12.71 -2.38
C PHE A 62 16.28 12.78 -3.84
N LEU A 63 16.76 13.77 -4.60
CA LEU A 63 16.37 13.97 -5.99
C LEU A 63 16.85 12.84 -6.90
N ASP A 64 18.11 12.39 -6.72
CA ASP A 64 18.68 11.31 -7.52
C ASP A 64 18.04 9.95 -7.21
N ALA A 65 17.48 9.77 -6.02
CA ALA A 65 16.66 8.60 -5.67
C ALA A 65 15.29 8.60 -6.37
N GLY A 66 14.89 9.72 -7.00
CA GLY A 66 13.62 9.91 -7.70
C GLY A 66 12.48 10.39 -6.79
N TYR A 67 12.79 10.88 -5.59
CA TYR A 67 11.79 11.34 -4.64
C TYR A 67 11.28 12.75 -4.96
N ASP A 68 10.03 13.01 -4.58
CA ASP A 68 9.37 14.31 -4.72
C ASP A 68 9.11 14.92 -3.34
N TRP A 69 9.50 16.18 -3.16
CA TRP A 69 9.26 16.95 -1.94
C TRP A 69 7.76 17.09 -1.61
N GLN A 70 6.89 17.07 -2.62
CA GLN A 70 5.43 17.10 -2.43
C GLN A 70 4.90 15.86 -1.72
N ASN A 71 5.63 14.74 -1.77
CA ASN A 71 5.26 13.49 -1.11
C ASN A 71 5.81 13.39 0.32
N VAL A 72 6.57 14.38 0.80
CA VAL A 72 7.16 14.34 2.14
C VAL A 72 6.16 14.82 3.18
N GLN A 73 5.77 13.92 4.08
CA GLN A 73 4.87 14.24 5.18
C GLN A 73 5.64 14.67 6.44
N LYS A 74 5.35 15.86 6.98
CA LYS A 74 5.84 16.24 8.31
C LYS A 74 5.10 15.42 9.37
N LEU A 75 5.85 14.76 10.25
CA LEU A 75 5.29 13.98 11.34
C LEU A 75 5.68 14.55 12.72
N PRO A 76 4.80 14.41 13.73
CA PRO A 76 5.16 14.60 15.13
C PRO A 76 6.31 13.67 15.58
N ALA A 77 7.07 14.10 16.58
CA ALA A 77 8.24 13.38 17.08
C ALA A 77 7.89 11.99 17.65
N ASP A 78 6.80 11.89 18.41
CA ASP A 78 6.29 10.64 18.98
C ASP A 78 5.98 9.59 17.90
N VAL A 79 5.38 10.00 16.78
CA VAL A 79 5.13 9.10 15.64
C VAL A 79 6.43 8.66 14.96
N LEU A 80 7.44 9.54 14.89
CA LEU A 80 8.75 9.18 14.33
C LEU A 80 9.55 8.27 15.28
N ASP A 81 9.34 8.38 16.59
CA ASP A 81 10.03 7.58 17.60
C ASP A 81 9.57 6.11 17.61
N ASP A 82 8.36 5.82 17.11
CA ASP A 82 7.91 4.45 16.80
C ASP A 82 8.75 3.76 15.72
N HIS A 83 9.55 4.54 14.98
CA HIS A 83 10.45 4.09 13.93
C HIS A 83 11.90 4.33 14.36
N PRO A 84 12.63 3.30 14.84
CA PRO A 84 14.02 3.48 15.22
C PRO A 84 14.86 3.92 14.02
N LYS A 85 15.87 4.75 14.29
CA LYS A 85 16.78 5.26 13.25
C LYS A 85 17.51 4.09 12.56
N GLY A 86 17.36 4.02 11.24
CA GLY A 86 18.07 3.09 10.38
C GLY A 86 19.37 3.67 9.84
N ALA A 87 20.05 2.91 8.98
CA ALA A 87 21.22 3.41 8.26
C ALA A 87 20.82 4.56 7.33
N THR A 88 21.69 5.56 7.21
CA THR A 88 21.51 6.66 6.25
C THR A 88 21.38 6.11 4.83
N LEU A 89 20.49 6.70 4.03
CA LEU A 89 20.41 6.51 2.60
C LEU A 89 21.37 7.52 1.95
N SER A 90 22.54 7.04 1.53
CA SER A 90 23.57 7.82 0.84
C SER A 90 23.76 7.40 -0.62
N ASP A 91 23.48 6.14 -0.97
CA ASP A 91 23.51 5.67 -2.36
C ASP A 91 22.14 5.88 -3.03
N PRO A 92 22.00 6.82 -3.98
CA PRO A 92 20.76 7.02 -4.70
C PRO A 92 20.40 5.85 -5.63
N ASN A 93 21.29 4.90 -5.89
CA ASN A 93 21.02 3.69 -6.66
C ASN A 93 20.36 2.58 -5.83
N TYR A 94 20.37 2.69 -4.52
CA TYR A 94 19.58 1.80 -3.66
C TYR A 94 18.08 2.13 -3.79
N ILE A 95 17.24 1.10 -3.94
CA ILE A 95 15.77 1.24 -3.87
C ILE A 95 15.32 0.63 -2.54
N PRO A 96 14.86 1.43 -1.57
CA PRO A 96 14.37 0.91 -0.30
C PRO A 96 13.17 -0.04 -0.45
N ASN A 97 13.05 -1.01 0.46
CA ASN A 97 11.82 -1.79 0.59
C ASN A 97 10.64 -0.85 0.91
N GLY A 98 9.48 -1.17 0.32
CA GLY A 98 8.26 -0.37 0.36
C GLY A 98 8.14 0.63 -0.79
N THR A 99 9.23 0.99 -1.47
CA THR A 99 9.17 1.87 -2.62
C THR A 99 8.34 1.24 -3.74
N VAL A 100 7.39 2.00 -4.27
CA VAL A 100 6.68 1.65 -5.48
C VAL A 100 7.36 2.33 -6.66
N ALA A 101 8.08 1.54 -7.46
CA ALA A 101 8.94 2.05 -8.52
C ALA A 101 8.41 1.68 -9.91
N TYR A 102 8.69 2.56 -10.87
CA TYR A 102 8.60 2.26 -12.30
C TYR A 102 9.81 2.85 -13.02
N SER A 103 10.02 2.42 -14.25
CA SER A 103 10.97 3.06 -15.16
C SER A 103 10.31 3.40 -16.50
N PRO A 104 10.83 4.37 -17.27
CA PRO A 104 10.19 4.82 -18.51
C PRO A 104 9.95 3.71 -19.56
N SER A 105 10.79 2.67 -19.59
CA SER A 105 10.61 1.53 -20.51
C SER A 105 9.86 0.34 -19.89
N SER A 106 9.58 0.37 -18.58
CA SER A 106 8.85 -0.70 -17.92
C SER A 106 7.37 -0.70 -18.33
N SER A 107 6.81 -1.89 -18.51
CA SER A 107 5.39 -2.06 -18.86
C SER A 107 4.43 -1.89 -17.69
N GLY A 108 4.91 -1.50 -16.51
CA GLY A 108 4.08 -1.36 -15.32
C GLY A 108 4.85 -0.99 -14.07
N VAL A 109 4.15 -1.02 -12.95
CA VAL A 109 4.65 -0.59 -11.64
C VAL A 109 5.07 -1.79 -10.80
N PHE A 110 6.06 -1.61 -9.93
CA PHE A 110 6.60 -2.64 -9.05
C PHE A 110 6.71 -2.16 -7.62
N LEU A 111 6.28 -2.99 -6.66
CA LEU A 111 6.65 -2.79 -5.26
C LEU A 111 8.02 -3.44 -5.01
N VAL A 112 8.95 -2.71 -4.42
CA VAL A 112 10.17 -3.30 -3.88
C VAL A 112 9.87 -3.86 -2.50
N GLU A 113 10.05 -5.16 -2.32
CA GLU A 113 9.78 -5.83 -1.05
C GLU A 113 10.75 -6.99 -0.86
N SER A 114 11.40 -7.03 0.30
CA SER A 114 12.44 -8.02 0.61
C SER A 114 13.52 -8.09 -0.49
N GLY A 115 13.95 -6.94 -1.01
CA GLY A 115 14.97 -6.83 -2.06
C GLY A 115 14.54 -7.35 -3.43
N LYS A 116 13.25 -7.61 -3.66
CA LYS A 116 12.70 -8.06 -4.94
C LYS A 116 11.74 -7.03 -5.50
N LYS A 117 11.71 -6.87 -6.83
CA LYS A 117 10.65 -6.11 -7.51
C LYS A 117 9.44 -7.01 -7.78
N ARG A 118 8.33 -6.72 -7.12
CA ARG A 118 7.06 -7.46 -7.25
C ARG A 118 6.12 -6.71 -8.17
N PRO A 119 5.70 -7.28 -9.31
CA PRO A 119 4.84 -6.58 -10.27
C PRO A 119 3.41 -6.46 -9.75
N PHE A 120 2.80 -5.30 -9.95
CA PHE A 120 1.35 -5.19 -10.03
C PHE A 120 0.90 -5.73 -11.39
N TYR A 121 -0.07 -6.64 -11.41
CA TYR A 121 -0.48 -7.28 -12.67
C TYR A 121 -1.25 -6.33 -13.58
N ASN A 122 -2.05 -5.44 -12.99
CA ASN A 122 -2.80 -4.39 -13.68
C ASN A 122 -2.96 -3.16 -12.76
N PRO A 123 -3.42 -2.02 -13.31
CA PRO A 123 -3.61 -0.79 -12.55
C PRO A 123 -4.61 -0.92 -11.39
N ASP A 124 -5.64 -1.77 -11.50
CA ASP A 124 -6.65 -1.93 -10.45
C ASP A 124 -6.03 -2.42 -9.13
N ILE A 125 -5.10 -3.38 -9.21
CA ILE A 125 -4.41 -3.91 -8.02
C ILE A 125 -3.47 -2.86 -7.41
N PHE A 126 -2.84 -2.03 -8.24
CA PHE A 126 -2.01 -0.93 -7.78
C PHE A 126 -2.86 0.13 -7.07
N LEU A 127 -3.91 0.62 -7.73
CA LEU A 127 -4.80 1.65 -7.22
C LEU A 127 -5.51 1.22 -5.94
N ASN A 128 -5.72 -0.09 -5.75
CA ASN A 128 -6.28 -0.65 -4.52
C ASN A 128 -5.40 -0.43 -3.26
N ARG A 129 -4.14 -0.02 -3.44
CA ARG A 129 -3.16 0.07 -2.35
C ARG A 129 -2.33 1.35 -2.37
N TYR A 130 -2.25 2.04 -3.49
CA TYR A 130 -1.35 3.17 -3.73
C TYR A 130 -2.02 4.13 -4.71
N ALA A 131 -1.57 5.38 -4.71
CA ALA A 131 -1.87 6.37 -5.71
C ALA A 131 -0.65 6.62 -6.62
N TRP A 132 -0.89 7.15 -7.82
CA TRP A 132 0.20 7.46 -8.77
C TRP A 132 1.25 8.41 -8.20
N LYS A 133 0.85 9.32 -7.30
CA LYS A 133 1.79 10.20 -6.59
C LYS A 133 2.82 9.44 -5.76
N ASP A 134 2.52 8.22 -5.30
CA ASP A 134 3.44 7.44 -4.45
C ASP A 134 4.52 6.72 -5.27
N THR A 135 4.46 6.82 -6.60
CA THR A 135 5.42 6.17 -7.47
C THR A 135 6.74 6.94 -7.53
N VAL A 136 7.83 6.19 -7.59
CA VAL A 136 9.19 6.71 -7.74
C VAL A 136 9.70 6.28 -9.10
N GLN A 137 10.02 7.25 -9.96
CA GLN A 137 10.65 6.97 -11.24
C GLN A 137 12.12 6.65 -11.02
N VAL A 138 12.58 5.53 -11.58
CA VAL A 138 13.98 5.11 -11.53
C VAL A 138 14.50 4.76 -12.92
N SER A 139 15.81 4.65 -13.07
CA SER A 139 16.40 4.15 -14.32
C SER A 139 16.11 2.66 -14.53
N ASP A 140 16.13 2.23 -15.78
CA ASP A 140 15.97 0.82 -16.14
C ASP A 140 17.04 -0.06 -15.49
N ALA A 141 18.28 0.43 -15.43
CA ALA A 141 19.38 -0.28 -14.77
C ALA A 141 19.11 -0.48 -13.27
N LYS A 142 18.65 0.56 -12.56
CA LYS A 142 18.31 0.49 -11.14
C LYS A 142 17.16 -0.49 -10.89
N LEU A 143 16.12 -0.45 -11.71
CA LEU A 143 15.00 -1.38 -11.58
C LEU A 143 15.39 -2.82 -11.96
N ASN A 144 16.25 -3.01 -12.95
CA ASN A 144 16.67 -4.34 -13.44
C ASN A 144 17.73 -5.04 -12.58
N SER A 145 18.42 -4.31 -11.69
CA SER A 145 19.30 -4.91 -10.69
C SER A 145 18.54 -5.75 -9.66
N LEU A 146 17.25 -5.44 -9.42
CA LEU A 146 16.42 -6.18 -8.47
C LEU A 146 15.88 -7.48 -9.08
N PRO A 147 16.02 -8.63 -8.40
CA PRO A 147 15.38 -9.87 -8.81
C PRO A 147 13.86 -9.74 -8.82
N ARG A 148 13.21 -10.38 -9.80
CA ARG A 148 11.75 -10.36 -9.93
C ARG A 148 11.11 -11.25 -8.86
N GLY A 149 10.19 -10.67 -8.08
CA GLY A 149 9.38 -11.36 -7.07
C GLY A 149 8.03 -11.85 -7.61
N LYS A 150 7.24 -12.47 -6.72
CA LYS A 150 5.85 -12.88 -7.03
C LYS A 150 4.99 -11.63 -7.28
N ARG A 151 4.03 -11.74 -8.19
CA ARG A 151 3.04 -10.69 -8.44
C ARG A 151 2.26 -10.33 -7.17
N ILE A 152 1.76 -9.10 -7.12
CA ILE A 152 0.88 -8.62 -6.06
C ILE A 152 -0.56 -9.01 -6.41
N LEU A 153 -1.30 -9.45 -5.38
CA LEU A 153 -2.73 -9.74 -5.46
C LEU A 153 -3.52 -8.57 -4.85
N PRO A 154 -4.82 -8.46 -5.15
CA PRO A 154 -5.72 -7.54 -4.46
C PRO A 154 -5.57 -7.59 -2.93
N ARG A 155 -5.77 -6.46 -2.25
CA ARG A 155 -5.66 -6.34 -0.79
C ARG A 155 -6.81 -7.07 -0.10
N SER A 156 -6.52 -7.83 0.95
CA SER A 156 -7.55 -8.35 1.86
C SER A 156 -8.33 -7.18 2.46
N GLY A 157 -9.64 -7.32 2.58
CA GLY A 157 -10.56 -6.26 3.00
C GLY A 157 -11.10 -5.42 1.85
N SER A 158 -10.55 -5.54 0.64
CA SER A 158 -11.07 -4.82 -0.52
C SER A 158 -12.45 -5.34 -0.94
N LEU A 159 -13.31 -4.41 -1.35
CA LEU A 159 -14.57 -4.72 -2.03
C LEU A 159 -14.37 -4.53 -3.53
N LEU A 160 -14.33 -5.63 -4.27
CA LEU A 160 -14.20 -5.63 -5.73
C LEU A 160 -15.50 -6.06 -6.37
N ALA A 161 -15.80 -5.57 -7.55
CA ALA A 161 -17.00 -5.96 -8.29
C ALA A 161 -16.70 -6.22 -9.77
N ASP A 162 -17.48 -7.14 -10.33
CA ASP A 162 -17.75 -7.22 -11.75
C ASP A 162 -19.12 -6.59 -12.05
N ASP A 163 -19.61 -6.69 -13.29
CA ASP A 163 -20.90 -6.13 -13.71
C ASP A 163 -22.12 -6.72 -12.96
N THR A 164 -21.95 -7.80 -12.22
CA THR A 164 -23.06 -8.60 -11.63
C THR A 164 -22.96 -8.81 -10.13
N ARG A 165 -21.75 -8.80 -9.55
CA ARG A 165 -21.50 -9.24 -8.17
C ARG A 165 -20.43 -8.40 -7.49
N VAL A 166 -20.63 -8.22 -6.19
CA VAL A 166 -19.62 -7.68 -5.27
C VAL A 166 -18.95 -8.81 -4.50
N TYR A 167 -17.64 -8.71 -4.33
CA TYR A 167 -16.82 -9.66 -3.60
C TYR A 167 -16.02 -8.95 -2.51
N LEU A 168 -16.01 -9.52 -1.31
CA LEU A 168 -14.99 -9.21 -0.31
C LEU A 168 -13.74 -10.03 -0.61
N ILE A 169 -12.59 -9.38 -0.65
CA ILE A 169 -11.30 -10.07 -0.77
C ILE A 169 -10.82 -10.50 0.62
N ASP A 170 -10.62 -11.80 0.79
CA ASP A 170 -10.19 -12.42 2.05
C ASP A 170 -8.94 -13.27 1.78
N GLY A 171 -7.77 -12.65 1.95
CA GLY A 171 -6.49 -13.26 1.61
C GLY A 171 -6.36 -13.49 0.11
N LYS A 172 -6.38 -14.77 -0.31
CA LYS A 172 -6.35 -15.16 -1.72
C LYS A 172 -7.74 -15.49 -2.29
N GLN A 173 -8.79 -15.30 -1.50
CA GLN A 173 -10.15 -15.62 -1.89
C GLN A 173 -10.94 -14.37 -2.26
N LYS A 174 -11.79 -14.48 -3.29
CA LYS A 174 -12.91 -13.56 -3.55
C LYS A 174 -14.19 -14.20 -3.00
N ARG A 175 -14.82 -13.58 -2.03
CA ARG A 175 -16.03 -14.09 -1.35
C ARG A 175 -17.25 -13.31 -1.83
N PRO A 176 -18.19 -13.94 -2.56
CA PRO A 176 -19.34 -13.22 -3.10
C PRO A 176 -20.25 -12.73 -1.98
N VAL A 177 -20.73 -11.49 -2.08
CA VAL A 177 -21.76 -10.96 -1.16
C VAL A 177 -23.14 -11.34 -1.71
N SER A 178 -23.97 -12.01 -0.90
CA SER A 178 -25.20 -12.64 -1.39
C SER A 178 -26.30 -11.67 -1.83
N SER A 179 -26.32 -10.45 -1.28
CA SER A 179 -27.33 -9.44 -1.62
C SER A 179 -26.89 -8.03 -1.21
N ALA A 180 -27.54 -7.01 -1.76
CA ALA A 180 -27.39 -5.62 -1.31
C ALA A 180 -27.77 -5.45 0.16
N ARG A 181 -28.75 -6.21 0.64
CA ARG A 181 -29.13 -6.24 2.06
C ARG A 181 -27.97 -6.73 2.92
N THR A 182 -27.40 -7.89 2.59
CA THR A 182 -26.21 -8.42 3.29
C THR A 182 -25.05 -7.43 3.23
N PHE A 183 -24.83 -6.78 2.08
CA PHE A 183 -23.77 -5.79 1.92
C PHE A 183 -23.88 -4.66 2.96
N LEU A 184 -25.08 -4.08 3.08
CA LEU A 184 -25.35 -3.00 4.06
C LEU A 184 -25.36 -3.51 5.50
N GLU A 185 -25.92 -4.69 5.78
CA GLU A 185 -25.91 -5.30 7.13
C GLU A 185 -24.49 -5.61 7.62
N ARG A 186 -23.54 -5.84 6.70
CA ARG A 186 -22.11 -6.00 7.01
C ARG A 186 -21.38 -4.66 7.20
N GLY A 187 -22.08 -3.54 7.07
CA GLY A 187 -21.52 -2.19 7.18
C GLY A 187 -20.66 -1.78 5.99
N TYR A 188 -20.71 -2.53 4.88
CA TYR A 188 -19.99 -2.14 3.67
C TYR A 188 -20.65 -0.94 3.01
N ALA A 189 -19.82 -0.13 2.35
CA ALA A 189 -20.24 1.10 1.70
C ALA A 189 -19.97 1.00 0.19
N TRP A 190 -20.95 1.39 -0.64
CA TRP A 190 -20.89 1.22 -2.10
C TRP A 190 -19.77 2.07 -2.72
N GLU A 191 -19.46 3.20 -2.11
CA GLU A 191 -18.32 4.06 -2.45
C GLU A 191 -16.96 3.37 -2.31
N ASN A 192 -16.87 2.30 -1.52
CA ASN A 192 -15.64 1.53 -1.31
C ASN A 192 -15.53 0.35 -2.30
N VAL A 193 -16.56 0.12 -3.12
CA VAL A 193 -16.57 -0.91 -4.16
C VAL A 193 -15.79 -0.41 -5.37
N ARG A 194 -14.86 -1.24 -5.85
CA ARG A 194 -14.09 -0.97 -7.06
C ARG A 194 -14.47 -1.96 -8.15
N ASN A 195 -15.00 -1.46 -9.25
CA ASN A 195 -15.19 -2.27 -10.46
C ASN A 195 -13.83 -2.60 -11.05
N VAL A 196 -13.60 -3.88 -11.33
CA VAL A 196 -12.33 -4.39 -11.86
C VAL A 196 -12.60 -5.35 -13.02
N GLY A 197 -11.58 -5.54 -13.86
CA GLY A 197 -11.63 -6.55 -14.91
C GLY A 197 -11.73 -7.97 -14.36
N GLN A 198 -12.31 -8.88 -15.16
CA GLN A 198 -12.38 -10.30 -14.83
C GLN A 198 -11.00 -10.93 -14.62
N ASP A 199 -9.99 -10.44 -15.35
CA ASP A 199 -8.58 -10.83 -15.20
C ASP A 199 -8.06 -10.62 -13.77
N THR A 200 -8.51 -9.56 -13.08
CA THR A 200 -8.19 -9.31 -11.67
C THR A 200 -8.84 -10.33 -10.76
N LEU A 201 -10.13 -10.60 -10.97
CA LEU A 201 -10.90 -11.54 -10.16
C LEU A 201 -10.40 -12.98 -10.34
N ASP A 202 -9.90 -13.34 -11.52
CA ASP A 202 -9.39 -14.68 -11.83
C ASP A 202 -8.05 -14.99 -11.14
N LEU A 203 -7.38 -13.98 -10.59
CA LEU A 203 -6.22 -14.18 -9.72
C LEU A 203 -6.57 -14.76 -8.34
N LEU A 204 -7.86 -14.78 -7.99
CA LEU A 204 -8.36 -15.14 -6.66
C LEU A 204 -9.22 -16.40 -6.71
N GLN A 205 -9.12 -17.23 -5.67
CA GLN A 205 -9.95 -18.41 -5.50
C GLN A 205 -11.37 -18.00 -5.08
N THR A 206 -12.41 -18.65 -5.60
CA THR A 206 -13.77 -18.37 -5.14
C THR A 206 -13.97 -18.95 -3.73
N GLY A 207 -14.25 -18.07 -2.77
CA GLY A 207 -14.54 -18.43 -1.39
C GLY A 207 -16.03 -18.57 -1.10
N MET A 208 -16.36 -18.89 0.16
CA MET A 208 -17.76 -19.01 0.59
C MET A 208 -18.51 -17.67 0.49
N ILE A 209 -19.76 -17.76 0.02
CA ILE A 209 -20.69 -16.63 -0.04
C ILE A 209 -20.90 -16.04 1.35
N ILE A 210 -20.87 -14.72 1.43
CA ILE A 210 -21.23 -13.93 2.62
C ILE A 210 -22.74 -13.76 2.62
N LYS A 211 -23.38 -14.27 3.67
CA LYS A 211 -24.82 -14.15 3.93
C LYS A 211 -25.09 -13.09 4.99
#